data_AF-A0A060CAX8-F1
#
_entry.id   AF-A0A060CAX8-F1
#
_cell.length_a   1.000
_cell.length_b   1.000
_cell.length_c   1.000
_cell.angle_alpha   90.00
_cell.angle_beta   90.00
_cell.angle_gamma   90.00
#
_symmetry.space_group_name_H-M   'P 1'
#
loop_
_entity.id
_entity.type
_entity.pdbx_description
1 polymer ?
#
loop_
_entity_poly.entity_id
_entity_poly.type
_entity_poly.pdbx_seq_one_letter_code
_entity_poly.pdbx_strand_id
1 'polypeptide(L)'
;EYRLACLPQAKAHAAGMNSAGARYPWMAAYDGTEQCESWDIGASEVHVTADVVYAMHQYAALAGDTEFEARAQQAYIETARFWQSRYSPAPGGGFNLLFCKGPDEYCGITNNNLFTNRMVQYNLQLAIEAAQSLLQSSPAVPRH
;
A
#
# COMPACT_ATOMS: atom_id res chain seq x y z
N GLU A 1 14.68 3.52 -2.90
CA GLU A 1 14.79 4.94 -3.28
C GLU A 1 13.68 5.41 -4.25
N TYR A 2 13.65 5.01 -5.52
CA TYR A 2 12.66 5.50 -6.50
C TYR A 2 11.19 5.46 -6.01
N ARG A 3 10.68 4.28 -5.58
CA ARG A 3 9.29 4.16 -5.09
C ARG A 3 9.01 5.02 -3.86
N LEU A 4 10.00 5.23 -3.01
CA LEU A 4 9.87 6.08 -1.83
C LEU A 4 9.73 7.55 -2.24
N ALA A 5 10.53 7.99 -3.22
CA ALA A 5 10.42 9.33 -3.79
C ALA A 5 9.09 9.56 -4.54
N CYS A 6 8.50 8.51 -5.10
CA CYS A 6 7.22 8.55 -5.81
C CYS A 6 5.97 8.44 -4.91
N LEU A 7 6.11 8.50 -3.58
CA LEU A 7 4.97 8.49 -2.67
C LEU A 7 3.93 9.60 -2.97
N PRO A 8 4.30 10.84 -3.33
CA PRO A 8 3.33 11.87 -3.72
C PRO A 8 2.46 11.46 -4.93
N GLN A 9 3.07 10.83 -5.94
CA GLN A 9 2.38 10.34 -7.13
C GLN A 9 1.46 9.17 -6.79
N ALA A 10 1.89 8.27 -5.90
CA ALA A 10 1.02 7.19 -5.41
C ALA A 10 -0.20 7.73 -4.65
N LYS A 11 -0.05 8.82 -3.88
CA LYS A 11 -1.17 9.51 -3.23
C LYS A 11 -2.11 10.18 -4.23
N ALA A 12 -1.55 10.86 -5.23
CA ALA A 12 -2.33 11.46 -6.32
C ALA A 12 -3.11 10.39 -7.10
N HIS A 13 -2.49 9.23 -7.36
CA HIS A 13 -3.14 8.11 -8.03
C HIS A 13 -4.30 7.54 -7.22
N ALA A 14 -4.11 7.32 -5.90
CA ALA A 14 -5.20 6.89 -5.02
C ALA A 14 -6.37 7.89 -5.05
N ALA A 15 -6.08 9.18 -4.92
CA ALA A 15 -7.10 10.23 -4.96
C ALA A 15 -7.85 10.27 -6.30
N GLY A 16 -7.14 10.15 -7.43
CA GLY A 16 -7.75 10.06 -8.77
C GLY A 16 -8.66 8.85 -8.96
N MET A 17 -8.46 7.79 -8.16
CA MET A 17 -9.26 6.57 -8.12
C MET A 17 -10.30 6.57 -6.97
N ASN A 18 -10.64 7.74 -6.41
CA ASN A 18 -11.57 7.89 -5.28
C ASN A 18 -11.21 7.02 -4.05
N SER A 19 -9.92 6.79 -3.82
CA SER A 19 -9.39 6.06 -2.67
C SER A 19 -8.56 6.97 -1.78
N ALA A 20 -8.41 6.62 -0.50
CA ALA A 20 -7.55 7.34 0.43
C ALA A 20 -6.09 6.85 0.32
N GLY A 21 -5.18 7.51 1.04
CA GLY A 21 -3.81 7.03 1.22
C GLY A 21 -2.98 7.06 -0.06
N ALA A 22 -2.16 6.03 -0.26
CA ALA A 22 -1.27 5.88 -1.42
C ALA A 22 -1.52 4.55 -2.14
N ARG A 23 -1.69 4.62 -3.46
CA ARG A 23 -1.81 3.49 -4.38
C ARG A 23 -0.67 3.57 -5.39
N TYR A 24 0.28 2.64 -5.30
CA TYR A 24 1.34 2.58 -6.30
C TYR A 24 0.78 2.13 -7.66
N PRO A 25 1.28 2.71 -8.77
CA PRO A 25 0.84 2.33 -10.09
C PRO A 25 1.30 0.92 -10.45
N TRP A 26 0.50 0.25 -11.28
CA TRP A 26 0.85 -1.01 -11.92
C TRP A 26 2.04 -0.83 -12.86
N MET A 27 1.95 0.11 -13.81
CA MET A 27 3.06 0.52 -14.65
C MET A 27 3.50 1.94 -14.29
N ALA A 28 4.69 2.06 -13.69
CA ALA A 28 5.21 3.34 -13.23
C ALA A 28 6.08 4.02 -14.29
N ALA A 29 5.74 5.26 -14.67
CA ALA A 29 6.62 6.14 -15.46
C ALA A 29 7.85 6.58 -14.65
N TYR A 30 8.84 7.19 -15.33
CA TYR A 30 10.00 7.78 -14.67
C TYR A 30 9.63 8.80 -13.57
N ASP A 31 8.52 9.52 -13.73
CA ASP A 31 8.03 10.49 -12.74
C ASP A 31 7.17 9.86 -11.62
N GLY A 32 6.88 8.56 -11.68
CA GLY A 32 6.07 7.82 -10.71
C GLY A 32 4.58 7.74 -11.02
N THR A 33 4.12 8.31 -12.15
CA THR A 33 2.70 8.25 -12.56
C THR A 33 2.32 6.90 -13.15
N GLU A 34 1.03 6.57 -13.09
CA GLU A 34 0.45 5.39 -13.75
C GLU A 34 0.49 5.56 -15.28
N GLN A 35 0.92 4.50 -15.96
CA GLN A 35 0.99 4.41 -17.43
C GLN A 35 0.27 3.16 -17.96
N CYS A 36 -0.39 2.38 -17.11
CA CYS A 36 -1.15 1.23 -17.57
C CYS A 36 -2.37 1.67 -18.38
N GLU A 37 -2.32 1.41 -19.68
CA GLU A 37 -3.43 1.69 -20.61
C GLU A 37 -4.58 0.66 -20.50
N SER A 38 -4.28 -0.52 -19.96
CA SER A 38 -5.28 -1.56 -19.71
C SER A 38 -6.04 -1.23 -18.41
N TRP A 39 -7.34 -0.98 -18.56
CA TRP A 39 -8.19 -0.71 -17.40
C TRP A 39 -8.35 -1.94 -16.50
N ASP A 40 -8.37 -3.16 -17.07
CA ASP A 40 -8.61 -4.38 -16.31
C ASP A 40 -7.45 -4.71 -15.38
N ILE A 41 -6.21 -4.48 -15.84
CA ILE A 41 -5.00 -4.64 -15.03
C ILE A 41 -4.77 -3.40 -14.17
N GLY A 42 -4.66 -2.22 -14.79
CA GLY A 42 -4.30 -0.98 -14.10
C GLY A 42 -5.27 -0.60 -12.98
N ALA A 43 -6.57 -0.87 -13.15
CA ALA A 43 -7.57 -0.58 -12.13
C ALA A 43 -7.74 -1.70 -11.08
N SER A 44 -7.49 -2.97 -11.43
CA SER A 44 -7.89 -4.12 -10.60
C SER A 44 -6.72 -4.90 -9.98
N GLU A 45 -5.51 -4.80 -10.52
CA GLU A 45 -4.32 -5.50 -10.03
C GLU A 45 -3.56 -4.64 -9.01
N VAL A 46 -4.18 -4.52 -7.83
CA VAL A 46 -3.77 -3.54 -6.81
C VAL A 46 -2.68 -4.06 -5.87
N HIS A 47 -2.31 -5.33 -5.95
CA HIS A 47 -1.37 -5.95 -5.00
C HIS A 47 0.02 -5.31 -5.03
N VAL A 48 0.44 -4.73 -6.17
CA VAL A 48 1.68 -3.93 -6.30
C VAL A 48 1.83 -2.89 -5.19
N THR A 49 0.73 -2.33 -4.69
CA THR A 49 0.76 -1.35 -3.59
C THR A 49 1.27 -1.97 -2.29
N ALA A 50 0.91 -3.22 -1.99
CA ALA A 50 1.42 -3.95 -0.83
C ALA A 50 2.81 -4.56 -1.11
N ASP A 51 3.10 -4.96 -2.34
CA ASP A 51 4.39 -5.53 -2.72
C ASP A 51 5.53 -4.51 -2.58
N VAL A 52 5.29 -3.25 -2.97
CA VAL A 52 6.29 -2.18 -2.88
C VAL A 52 6.73 -1.98 -1.43
N VAL A 53 5.80 -1.91 -0.48
CA VAL A 53 6.11 -1.69 0.94
C VAL A 53 6.66 -2.94 1.61
N TYR A 54 6.24 -4.13 1.18
CA TYR A 54 6.89 -5.38 1.56
C TYR A 54 8.36 -5.37 1.15
N ALA A 55 8.67 -5.02 -0.11
CA ALA A 55 10.04 -4.96 -0.61
C ALA A 55 10.90 -3.91 0.12
N MET A 56 10.31 -2.74 0.45
CA MET A 56 10.98 -1.71 1.26
C MET A 56 11.39 -2.27 2.63
N HIS A 57 10.46 -2.91 3.34
CA HIS A 57 10.73 -3.48 4.66
C HIS A 57 11.76 -4.62 4.58
N GLN A 58 11.64 -5.52 3.62
CA GLN A 58 12.60 -6.60 3.42
C GLN A 58 14.01 -6.07 3.13
N TYR A 59 14.14 -5.04 2.29
CA TYR A 59 15.44 -4.39 2.05
C TYR A 59 16.01 -3.81 3.35
N ALA A 60 15.24 -3.02 4.08
CA ALA A 60 15.73 -2.34 5.27
C ALA A 60 16.18 -3.33 6.35
N ALA A 61 15.38 -4.39 6.56
CA ALA A 61 15.68 -5.44 7.53
C ALA A 61 16.94 -6.26 7.14
N LEU A 62 17.08 -6.63 5.86
CA LEU A 62 18.22 -7.42 5.39
C LEU A 62 19.52 -6.62 5.30
N ALA A 63 19.43 -5.34 4.93
CA ALA A 63 20.58 -4.45 4.84
C ALA A 63 20.98 -3.83 6.19
N GLY A 64 20.09 -3.88 7.20
CA GLY A 64 20.26 -3.13 8.45
C GLY A 64 20.16 -1.61 8.26
N ASP A 65 19.45 -1.16 7.23
CA ASP A 65 19.35 0.25 6.83
C ASP A 65 18.23 0.95 7.61
N THR A 66 18.52 1.31 8.85
CA THR A 66 17.55 1.95 9.76
C THR A 66 17.12 3.35 9.30
N GLU A 67 17.97 4.05 8.56
CA GLU A 67 17.64 5.36 7.99
C GLU A 67 16.60 5.22 6.88
N PHE A 68 16.79 4.25 5.98
CA PHE A 68 15.79 3.93 4.97
C PHE A 68 14.48 3.47 5.60
N GLU A 69 14.52 2.60 6.62
CA GLU A 69 13.33 2.15 7.34
C GLU A 69 12.53 3.33 7.91
N ALA A 70 13.21 4.27 8.61
CA ALA A 70 12.56 5.45 9.17
C ALA A 70 11.88 6.31 8.10
N ARG A 71 12.49 6.45 6.91
CA ARG A 71 11.88 7.16 5.78
C ARG A 71 10.71 6.38 5.16
N ALA A 72 10.77 5.05 5.14
CA ALA A 72 9.77 4.16 4.55
C ALA A 72 8.47 4.04 5.39
N GLN A 73 8.53 4.30 6.70
CA GLN A 73 7.37 4.24 7.61
C GLN A 73 6.14 5.02 7.10
N GLN A 74 6.34 6.18 6.48
CA GLN A 74 5.22 6.95 5.91
C GLN A 74 4.55 6.21 4.75
N ALA A 75 5.30 5.49 3.91
CA ALA A 75 4.74 4.70 2.84
C ALA A 75 3.89 3.52 3.37
N TYR A 76 4.30 2.89 4.47
CA TYR A 76 3.53 1.81 5.11
C TYR A 76 2.16 2.34 5.57
N ILE A 77 2.16 3.48 6.27
CA ILE A 77 0.94 4.10 6.78
C ILE A 77 0.02 4.56 5.64
N GLU A 78 0.55 5.22 4.62
CA GLU A 78 -0.29 5.75 3.53
C GLU A 78 -0.85 4.62 2.65
N THR A 79 -0.10 3.54 2.42
CA THR A 79 -0.63 2.38 1.70
C THR A 79 -1.64 1.60 2.54
N ALA A 80 -1.49 1.53 3.87
CA ALA A 80 -2.51 0.97 4.77
C ALA A 80 -3.83 1.77 4.73
N ARG A 81 -3.77 3.11 4.65
CA ARG A 81 -4.95 3.96 4.45
C ARG A 81 -5.66 3.68 3.12
N PHE A 82 -4.88 3.41 2.07
CA PHE A 82 -5.45 2.96 0.79
C PHE A 82 -6.25 1.67 0.99
N TRP A 83 -5.64 0.65 1.62
CA TRP A 83 -6.33 -0.61 1.87
C TRP A 83 -7.59 -0.47 2.72
N GLN A 84 -7.55 0.35 3.77
CA GLN A 84 -8.74 0.65 4.58
C GLN A 84 -9.88 1.22 3.70
N SER A 85 -9.58 2.16 2.81
CA SER A 85 -10.59 2.74 1.92
C SER A 85 -11.08 1.79 0.81
N ARG A 86 -10.27 0.77 0.47
CA ARG A 86 -10.52 -0.13 -0.66
C ARG A 86 -11.38 -1.35 -0.31
N TYR A 87 -11.37 -1.75 0.96
CA TYR A 87 -12.17 -2.88 1.46
C TYR A 87 -13.60 -2.44 1.79
N SER A 88 -14.57 -3.31 1.52
CA SER A 88 -15.98 -3.09 1.84
C SER A 88 -16.45 -4.04 2.94
N PRO A 89 -17.33 -3.64 3.86
CA PRO A 89 -17.92 -4.57 4.84
C PRO A 89 -18.60 -5.76 4.16
N ALA A 90 -18.42 -6.96 4.72
CA ALA A 90 -19.07 -8.17 4.24
C ALA A 90 -20.36 -8.47 5.02
N PRO A 91 -21.41 -9.00 4.36
CA PRO A 91 -22.56 -9.55 5.07
C PRO A 91 -22.14 -10.67 6.03
N GLY A 92 -22.56 -10.61 7.29
CA GLY A 92 -22.16 -11.59 8.31
C GLY A 92 -20.85 -11.28 9.04
N GLY A 93 -20.25 -10.11 8.77
CA GLY A 93 -19.03 -9.65 9.44
C GLY A 93 -17.77 -9.85 8.61
N GLY A 94 -16.73 -9.06 8.92
CA GLY A 94 -15.50 -9.01 8.14
C GLY A 94 -15.57 -8.05 6.96
N PHE A 95 -14.61 -8.18 6.05
CA PHE A 95 -14.41 -7.25 4.93
C PHE A 95 -14.05 -8.00 3.66
N ASN A 96 -14.51 -7.48 2.52
CA ASN A 96 -14.24 -8.00 1.20
C ASN A 96 -13.35 -7.04 0.40
N LEU A 97 -12.36 -7.61 -0.27
CA LEU A 97 -11.66 -6.96 -1.38
C LEU A 97 -12.38 -7.36 -2.68
N LEU A 98 -13.28 -6.49 -3.13
CA LEU A 98 -14.03 -6.72 -4.36
C LEU A 98 -13.23 -6.26 -5.58
N PHE A 99 -13.47 -6.85 -6.75
CA PHE A 99 -12.90 -6.40 -8.02
C PHE A 99 -11.36 -6.34 -7.98
N CYS A 100 -10.74 -7.47 -7.65
CA CYS A 100 -9.30 -7.61 -7.51
C CYS A 100 -8.78 -8.73 -8.41
N LYS A 101 -7.81 -8.36 -9.22
CA LYS A 101 -6.96 -9.27 -9.96
C LYS A 101 -5.74 -9.59 -9.08
N GLY A 102 -5.39 -10.86 -9.01
CA GLY A 102 -4.16 -11.30 -8.33
C GLY A 102 -3.07 -11.63 -9.34
N PRO A 103 -1.91 -12.14 -8.87
CA PRO A 103 -0.74 -12.35 -9.72
C PRO A 103 -0.94 -13.35 -10.87
N ASP A 104 -1.94 -14.22 -10.78
CA ASP A 104 -2.36 -15.03 -11.92
C ASP A 104 -3.28 -14.22 -12.84
N GLU A 105 -2.67 -13.57 -13.83
CA GLU A 105 -3.38 -12.71 -14.76
C GLU A 105 -4.37 -13.47 -15.68
N TYR A 106 -4.30 -14.80 -15.78
CA TYR A 106 -5.24 -15.58 -16.61
C TYR A 106 -6.59 -15.78 -15.92
N CYS A 107 -6.64 -15.66 -14.59
CA CYS A 107 -7.84 -15.90 -13.79
C CYS A 107 -8.86 -14.74 -13.79
N GLY A 108 -8.63 -13.68 -14.56
CA GLY A 108 -9.52 -12.53 -14.67
C GLY A 108 -9.67 -11.75 -13.35
N ILE A 109 -10.75 -10.97 -13.21
CA ILE A 109 -11.02 -10.17 -12.02
C ILE A 109 -11.88 -11.00 -11.05
N THR A 110 -11.41 -11.10 -9.81
CA THR A 110 -12.02 -11.93 -8.75
C THR A 110 -12.36 -11.08 -7.52
N ASN A 111 -12.83 -11.73 -6.46
CA ASN A 111 -12.98 -11.13 -5.14
C ASN A 111 -12.10 -11.90 -4.15
N ASN A 112 -11.56 -11.20 -3.15
CA ASN A 112 -10.81 -11.80 -2.05
C ASN A 112 -9.64 -12.68 -2.50
N ASN A 113 -8.86 -12.22 -3.49
CA ASN A 113 -7.67 -12.93 -3.93
C ASN A 113 -6.75 -13.21 -2.73
N LEU A 114 -6.38 -14.48 -2.54
CA LEU A 114 -5.65 -14.93 -1.37
C LEU A 114 -4.30 -14.23 -1.23
N PHE A 115 -3.54 -14.14 -2.33
CA PHE A 115 -2.23 -13.48 -2.33
C PHE A 115 -2.37 -12.03 -1.93
N THR A 116 -3.26 -11.28 -2.60
CA THR A 116 -3.48 -9.87 -2.30
C THR A 116 -3.88 -9.67 -0.84
N ASN A 117 -4.84 -10.44 -0.33
CA ASN A 117 -5.29 -10.32 1.05
C ASN A 117 -4.17 -10.59 2.07
N ARG A 118 -3.25 -11.53 1.79
CA ARG A 118 -2.08 -11.77 2.64
C ARG A 118 -1.08 -10.61 2.62
N MET A 119 -0.82 -10.04 1.45
CA MET A 119 0.06 -8.87 1.32
C MET A 119 -0.54 -7.63 2.01
N VAL A 120 -1.85 -7.46 1.93
CA VAL A 120 -2.55 -6.40 2.68
C VAL A 120 -2.40 -6.59 4.18
N GLN A 121 -2.60 -7.80 4.71
CA GLN A 121 -2.40 -8.08 6.13
C GLN A 121 -0.98 -7.72 6.60
N TYR A 122 0.02 -8.07 5.80
CA TYR A 122 1.41 -7.72 6.08
C TYR A 122 1.61 -6.20 6.13
N ASN A 123 1.10 -5.47 5.14
CA ASN A 123 1.20 -4.02 5.11
C ASN A 123 0.48 -3.34 6.30
N LEU A 124 -0.71 -3.83 6.67
CA LEU A 124 -1.42 -3.32 7.85
C LEU A 124 -0.60 -3.51 9.14
N GLN A 125 0.12 -4.63 9.26
CA GLN A 125 1.02 -4.87 10.38
C GLN A 125 2.20 -3.89 10.39
N LEU A 126 2.86 -3.68 9.23
CA LEU A 126 3.93 -2.68 9.10
C LEU A 126 3.45 -1.27 9.48
N ALA A 127 2.24 -0.89 9.06
CA ALA A 127 1.68 0.42 9.37
C ALA A 127 1.40 0.60 10.87
N ILE A 128 0.96 -0.45 11.57
CA ILE A 128 0.77 -0.43 13.02
C ILE A 128 2.12 -0.23 13.72
N GLU A 129 3.14 -0.99 13.34
CA GLU A 129 4.49 -0.90 13.91
C GLU A 129 5.11 0.48 13.65
N ALA A 130 4.99 0.99 12.43
CA ALA A 130 5.43 2.34 12.08
C ALA A 130 4.71 3.41 12.91
N ALA A 131 3.38 3.32 13.07
CA ALA A 131 2.62 4.26 13.88
C ALA A 131 3.03 4.23 15.36
N GLN A 132 3.28 3.04 15.91
CA GLN A 132 3.78 2.87 17.28
C GLN A 132 5.18 3.48 17.45
N SER A 133 6.09 3.22 16.51
CA SER A 133 7.43 3.80 16.50
C SER A 133 7.37 5.33 16.51
N LEU A 134 6.54 5.93 15.65
CA LEU A 134 6.39 7.39 15.56
C LEU A 134 5.80 8.02 16.83
N LEU A 135 4.89 7.32 17.50
CA LEU A 135 4.32 7.76 18.79
C LEU A 135 5.36 7.73 19.91
N GLN A 136 6.28 6.76 19.90
CA GLN A 136 7.36 6.65 20.89
C GLN A 136 8.47 7.68 20.65
N SER A 137 8.75 8.02 19.40
CA SER A 137 9.78 9.00 19.03
C SER A 137 9.32 10.46 19.10
N SER A 138 8.01 10.70 19.17
CA SER A 138 7.46 12.06 19.30
C SER A 138 7.56 12.52 20.76
N PRO A 139 8.24 13.64 21.09
CA PRO A 139 8.23 14.17 22.44
C PRO A 139 6.78 14.48 22.83
N ALA A 140 6.38 14.07 24.04
CA ALA A 140 5.03 14.28 24.54
C ALA A 140 4.63 15.75 24.39
N VAL A 141 3.66 16.04 23.52
CA VAL A 141 3.05 17.37 23.43
C VAL A 141 2.40 17.62 24.80
N PRO A 142 2.81 18.65 25.57
CA PRO A 142 2.12 18.99 26.80
C PRO A 142 0.67 19.30 26.43
N ARG A 143 -0.28 18.55 27.00
CA ARG A 143 -1.68 18.93 26.93
C ARG A 143 -1.84 20.15 27.84
N HIS A 144 -2.00 21.32 27.23
CA HIS A 144 -2.47 22.53 27.90
C HIS A 144 -3.96 22.41 28.21
#